data_AF-A0A1V5RFS1-F1
#
_entry.id   AF-A0A1V5RFS1-F1
#
_cell.length_a   1.000
_cell.length_b   1.000
_cell.length_c   1.000
_cell.angle_alpha   90.00
_cell.angle_beta   90.00
_cell.angle_gamma   90.00
#
_symmetry.space_group_name_H-M   'P 1'
#
loop_
_entity.id
_entity.type
_entity.pdbx_description
1 polymer ?
#
loop_
_entity_poly.entity_id
_entity_poly.type
_entity_poly.pdbx_seq_one_letter_code
_entity_poly.pdbx_strand_id
1 'polypeptide(L)'
;MGKQYNPLQKEFLIHRYKSNMTIKLNDFCDANGVSSAAFRKWLKQYEEGGLDGLARADSKIGEILPEGVDRTLESYKREILKLRIENERLKKNYTVQMNEDGDREYIRLREKTTK
;
A
#
# COMPACT_ATOMS: atom_id res chain seq x y z
N MET A 1 8.92 -3.31 29.75
CA MET A 1 9.32 -2.31 28.73
C MET A 1 8.61 -2.65 27.44
N GLY A 2 7.58 -1.89 27.05
CA GLY A 2 6.82 -2.17 25.82
C GLY A 2 7.60 -1.78 24.57
N LYS A 3 7.59 -2.62 23.53
CA LYS A 3 8.24 -2.33 22.25
C LYS A 3 7.64 -1.05 21.65
N GLN A 4 8.46 -0.02 21.46
CA GLN A 4 8.03 1.23 20.85
C GLN A 4 8.09 1.09 19.32
N TYR A 5 6.92 1.19 18.67
CA TYR A 5 6.80 1.13 17.22
C TYR A 5 6.88 2.53 16.61
N ASN A 6 7.72 2.68 15.57
CA ASN A 6 7.75 3.90 14.76
C ASN A 6 6.55 3.95 13.78
N PRO A 7 6.23 5.10 13.17
CA PRO A 7 5.05 5.24 12.30
C PRO A 7 5.03 4.25 11.13
N LEU A 8 6.18 4.00 10.49
CA LEU A 8 6.31 3.06 9.38
C LEU A 8 6.07 1.60 9.80
N GLN A 9 6.58 1.21 10.97
CA GLN A 9 6.35 -0.12 11.53
C GLN A 9 4.87 -0.33 11.89
N LYS A 10 4.19 0.71 12.40
CA LYS A 10 2.74 0.66 12.64
C LYS A 10 1.98 0.48 11.33
N GLU A 11 2.30 1.26 10.30
CA GLU A 11 1.68 1.15 8.97
C GLU A 11 1.88 -0.24 8.37
N PHE A 12 3.10 -0.78 8.45
CA PHE A 12 3.39 -2.13 7.97
C PHE A 12 2.51 -3.20 8.64
N LEU A 13 2.32 -3.11 9.96
CA LEU A 13 1.44 -4.03 10.69
C LEU A 13 -0.04 -3.84 10.30
N ILE A 14 -0.49 -2.61 10.07
CA ILE A 14 -1.85 -2.32 9.60
C ILE A 14 -2.08 -2.92 8.22
N HIS A 15 -1.16 -2.74 7.27
CA HIS A 15 -1.27 -3.35 5.95
C HIS A 15 -1.27 -4.88 6.05
N ARG A 16 -0.38 -5.47 6.84
CA ARG A 16 -0.31 -6.93 7.02
C ARG A 16 -1.62 -7.49 7.60
N TYR A 17 -2.23 -6.78 8.54
CA TYR A 17 -3.54 -7.15 9.11
C TYR A 17 -4.66 -7.02 8.06
N LYS A 18 -4.72 -5.90 7.33
CA LYS A 18 -5.75 -5.66 6.30
C LYS A 18 -5.64 -6.61 5.10
N SER A 19 -4.44 -7.00 4.70
CA SER A 19 -4.23 -7.99 3.63
C SER A 19 -4.60 -9.41 4.06
N ASN A 20 -4.68 -9.70 5.36
CA ASN A 20 -5.01 -11.01 5.91
C ASN A 20 -6.21 -10.93 6.86
N MET A 21 -7.38 -10.53 6.34
CA MET A 21 -8.62 -10.37 7.13
C MET A 21 -9.21 -11.68 7.71
N THR A 22 -8.53 -12.82 7.52
CA THR A 22 -8.92 -14.11 8.11
C THR A 22 -8.50 -14.23 9.58
N ILE A 23 -7.51 -13.46 10.02
CA ILE A 23 -6.97 -13.51 11.39
C ILE A 23 -7.75 -12.51 12.27
N LYS A 24 -8.22 -12.96 13.44
CA LYS A 24 -8.88 -12.05 14.40
C LYS A 24 -7.87 -11.05 14.96
N LEU A 25 -8.36 -9.84 15.26
CA LEU A 25 -7.52 -8.75 15.77
C LEU A 25 -6.69 -9.15 17.00
N ASN A 26 -7.29 -9.90 17.95
CA ASN A 26 -6.59 -10.33 19.16
C ASN A 26 -5.45 -11.29 18.82
N ASP A 27 -5.72 -12.35 18.04
CA ASP A 27 -4.69 -13.32 17.62
C ASP A 27 -3.54 -12.62 16.86
N PHE A 28 -3.86 -11.64 16.02
CA PHE A 28 -2.85 -10.82 15.34
C PHE A 28 -2.03 -9.97 16.32
N CYS A 29 -2.68 -9.36 17.31
CA CYS A 29 -2.05 -8.52 18.31
C CYS A 29 -1.12 -9.34 19.22
N ASP A 30 -1.57 -10.50 19.68
CA ASP A 30 -0.76 -11.44 20.48
C ASP A 30 0.47 -11.92 19.70
N ALA A 31 0.31 -12.30 18.43
CA ALA A 31 1.42 -12.74 17.57
C ALA A 31 2.48 -11.65 17.34
N ASN A 32 2.10 -10.37 17.38
CA ASN A 32 3.01 -9.24 17.16
C ASN A 32 3.42 -8.53 18.48
N GLY A 33 2.99 -9.02 19.64
CA GLY A 33 3.28 -8.40 20.94
C GLY A 33 2.77 -6.96 21.04
N VAL A 34 1.61 -6.67 20.44
CA VAL A 34 0.94 -5.37 20.47
C VAL A 34 -0.33 -5.50 21.29
N SER A 35 -0.68 -4.49 22.10
CA SER A 35 -1.98 -4.47 22.77
C SER A 35 -3.11 -4.21 21.77
N SER A 36 -4.20 -4.98 21.85
CA SER A 36 -5.40 -4.79 21.02
C SER A 36 -5.95 -3.36 21.09
N ALA A 37 -5.89 -2.71 22.26
CA ALA A 37 -6.34 -1.33 22.43
C ALA A 37 -5.45 -0.33 21.68
N ALA A 38 -4.13 -0.53 21.73
CA ALA A 38 -3.18 0.30 20.98
C ALA A 38 -3.34 0.10 19.47
N PHE A 39 -3.50 -1.14 19.02
CA PHE A 39 -3.68 -1.45 17.60
C PHE A 39 -4.98 -0.88 17.03
N ARG A 40 -6.10 -0.96 17.76
CA ARG A 40 -7.36 -0.30 17.38
C ARG A 40 -7.21 1.22 17.25
N LYS A 41 -6.46 1.85 18.16
CA LYS A 41 -6.16 3.28 18.08
C LYS A 41 -5.36 3.59 16.80
N TRP A 42 -4.35 2.80 16.48
CA TRP A 42 -3.56 2.99 15.25
C TRP A 42 -4.41 2.81 13.99
N LEU A 43 -5.29 1.81 13.94
CA LEU A 43 -6.23 1.63 12.83
C LEU A 43 -7.08 2.88 12.62
N LYS A 44 -7.67 3.44 13.68
CA LYS A 44 -8.48 4.66 13.59
C LYS A 44 -7.65 5.85 13.10
N GLN A 45 -6.48 6.07 13.71
CA GLN A 45 -5.55 7.14 13.32
C GLN A 45 -5.12 7.05 11.85
N TYR A 46 -4.91 5.82 11.37
CA TYR A 46 -4.52 5.57 9.99
C TYR A 46 -5.67 5.77 9.00
N GLU A 47 -6.90 5.42 9.37
CA GLU A 47 -8.09 5.75 8.56
C GLU A 47 -8.30 7.27 8.45
N GLU A 48 -8.08 8.00 9.54
CA GLU A 48 -8.32 9.45 9.59
C GLU A 48 -7.19 10.28 8.93
N GLY A 49 -5.93 9.86 9.08
CA GLY A 49 -4.77 10.66 8.69
C GLY A 49 -3.64 9.89 7.98
N GLY A 50 -3.88 8.65 7.58
CA GLY A 50 -2.87 7.80 6.95
C GLY A 50 -1.62 7.64 7.81
N LEU A 51 -0.45 7.61 7.16
CA LEU A 51 0.84 7.51 7.84
C LEU A 51 1.10 8.68 8.80
N ASP A 52 0.64 9.90 8.43
CA ASP A 52 0.82 11.10 9.24
C ASP A 52 0.04 11.00 10.57
N GLY A 53 -1.16 10.41 10.54
CA GLY A 53 -1.96 10.12 11.73
C GLY A 53 -1.28 9.14 12.72
N LEU A 54 -0.33 8.32 12.25
CA LEU A 54 0.45 7.39 13.08
C LEU A 54 1.69 8.01 13.71
N ALA A 55 2.10 9.19 13.22
CA ALA A 55 3.18 9.98 13.78
C ALA A 55 2.80 10.49 15.19
N ARG A 56 3.79 10.65 16.07
CA ARG A 56 3.54 11.36 17.33
C ARG A 56 3.51 12.86 17.04
N ALA A 57 2.73 13.63 17.80
CA ALA A 57 2.69 15.08 17.66
C ALA A 57 4.10 15.73 17.77
N ASP A 58 5.02 15.08 18.50
CA ASP A 58 6.42 15.48 18.68
C ASP A 58 7.41 14.88 17.66
N SER A 59 6.99 13.91 16.84
CA SER A 59 7.87 13.21 15.89
C SER A 59 7.31 13.32 14.48
N LYS A 60 7.80 14.29 13.70
CA LYS A 60 7.62 14.25 12.25
C LYS A 60 8.30 13.00 11.70
N ILE A 61 7.63 12.31 10.77
CA ILE A 61 8.27 11.27 9.98
C ILE A 61 9.42 11.96 9.23
N GLY A 62 10.66 11.62 9.56
CA GLY A 62 11.83 12.16 8.88
C GLY A 62 11.71 11.92 7.37
N GLU A 63 12.30 12.79 6.54
CA GLU A 63 12.34 12.58 5.10
C GLU A 63 12.93 11.19 4.81
N ILE A 64 12.09 10.31 4.27
CA ILE A 64 12.45 8.94 3.87
C ILE A 64 13.22 8.98 2.54
N LEU A 65 13.01 10.05 1.79
CA LEU A 65 13.67 10.30 0.52
C LEU A 65 15.09 10.82 0.75
N PRO A 66 16.06 10.46 -0.13
CA PRO A 66 17.40 11.03 -0.09
C PRO A 66 17.35 12.56 -0.15
N GLU A 67 18.32 13.22 0.47
CA GLU A 67 18.46 14.67 0.40
C GLU A 67 18.47 15.13 -1.07
N GLY A 68 17.57 16.07 -1.40
CA GLY A 68 17.41 16.61 -2.75
C GLY A 68 16.39 15.89 -3.65
N VAL A 69 15.68 14.88 -3.16
CA VAL A 69 14.59 14.24 -3.91
C VAL A 69 13.24 14.88 -3.60
N ASP A 70 12.73 15.65 -4.56
CA ASP A 70 11.38 16.20 -4.48
C ASP A 70 10.32 15.10 -4.61
N ARG A 71 9.52 14.91 -3.55
CA ARG A 71 8.47 13.88 -3.45
C ARG A 71 7.43 14.00 -4.56
N THR A 72 7.09 15.22 -4.96
CA THR A 72 6.11 15.48 -6.01
C THR A 72 6.65 15.03 -7.37
N LEU A 73 7.91 15.39 -7.65
CA LEU A 73 8.63 14.98 -8.86
C LEU A 73 8.77 13.47 -8.95
N GLU A 74 9.11 12.79 -7.85
CA GLU A 74 9.20 11.32 -7.84
C GLU A 74 7.84 10.67 -8.10
N SER A 75 6.77 11.20 -7.49
CA SER A 75 5.40 10.77 -7.75
C SER A 75 5.03 10.91 -9.22
N TYR A 76 5.35 12.05 -9.85
CA TYR A 76 5.10 12.26 -11.29
C TYR A 76 5.91 11.29 -12.15
N LYS A 77 7.20 11.08 -11.85
CA LYS A 77 8.04 10.10 -12.57
C LYS A 77 7.44 8.70 -12.51
N ARG A 78 6.93 8.30 -11.34
CA ARG A 78 6.26 7.01 -11.15
C ARG A 78 4.98 6.90 -11.97
N GLU A 79 4.15 7.94 -11.99
CA GLU A 79 2.91 7.96 -12.79
C GLU A 79 3.20 7.90 -14.30
N ILE A 80 4.17 8.68 -14.78
CA ILE A 80 4.60 8.65 -16.18
C ILE A 80 5.05 7.24 -16.58
N LEU A 81 5.80 6.55 -15.72
CA LEU A 81 6.23 5.18 -15.99
C LEU A 81 5.05 4.21 -16.07
N LYS A 82 4.09 4.29 -15.14
CA LYS A 82 2.85 3.48 -15.19
C LYS A 82 2.09 3.71 -16.48
N LEU A 83 1.87 4.98 -16.85
CA LEU A 83 1.16 5.36 -18.07
C LEU A 83 1.88 4.87 -19.32
N ARG A 84 3.22 4.91 -19.36
CA ARG A 84 4.00 4.38 -20.49
C ARG A 84 3.81 2.87 -20.66
N ILE A 85 3.82 2.11 -19.56
CA ILE A 85 3.58 0.67 -19.58
C ILE A 85 2.17 0.38 -20.08
N GLU A 86 1.15 1.07 -19.55
CA GLU A 86 -0.24 0.89 -19.97
C GLU A 86 -0.43 1.27 -21.45
N ASN A 87 0.20 2.35 -21.90
CA ASN A 87 0.13 2.77 -23.30
C ASN A 87 0.75 1.71 -24.23
N GLU A 88 1.87 1.12 -23.84
CA GLU A 88 2.48 0.02 -24.60
C GLU A 88 1.57 -1.22 -24.66
N ARG A 89 0.92 -1.55 -23.53
CA ARG A 89 -0.05 -2.66 -23.45
C ARG A 89 -1.25 -2.42 -24.36
N LEU A 90 -1.84 -1.23 -24.34
CA LEU A 90 -2.95 -0.87 -25.23
C LEU A 90 -2.53 -0.93 -26.70
N LYS A 91 -1.33 -0.46 -27.05
CA LYS A 91 -0.78 -0.58 -28.42
C LYS A 91 -0.65 -2.03 -28.87
N LYS A 92 -0.34 -2.95 -27.95
CA LYS A 92 -0.24 -4.39 -28.21
C LYS A 92 -1.58 -5.13 -28.04
N ASN A 93 -2.69 -4.40 -27.87
CA ASN A 93 -4.05 -4.91 -27.73
C ASN A 93 -4.24 -5.84 -26.51
N TYR A 94 -3.59 -5.51 -25.39
CA TYR A 94 -3.85 -6.17 -24.11
C TYR A 94 -5.14 -5.62 -23.47
N THR A 95 -5.91 -6.50 -22.84
CA THR A 95 -7.04 -6.16 -21.96
C THR A 95 -6.72 -6.57 -20.52
N VAL A 96 -7.40 -5.96 -19.55
CA VAL A 96 -7.30 -6.35 -18.15
C VAL A 96 -8.49 -7.23 -17.77
N GLN A 97 -8.23 -8.36 -17.14
CA GLN A 97 -9.23 -9.23 -16.52
C GLN A 97 -8.90 -9.42 -15.05
N MET A 98 -9.91 -9.67 -14.22
CA MET A 98 -9.70 -10.07 -12.82
C MET A 98 -9.60 -11.58 -12.77
N ASN A 99 -8.53 -12.11 -12.18
CA ASN A 99 -8.39 -13.54 -11.91
C ASN A 99 -9.26 -13.98 -10.73
N GLU A 100 -9.39 -15.29 -10.54
CA GLU A 100 -10.12 -15.91 -9.42
C GLU A 100 -9.59 -15.47 -8.04
N ASP A 101 -8.32 -15.07 -7.96
CA ASP A 101 -7.67 -14.54 -6.74
C ASP A 101 -7.90 -13.03 -6.52
N GLY A 102 -8.58 -12.34 -7.45
CA GLY A 102 -8.83 -10.89 -7.39
C GLY A 102 -7.70 -10.02 -7.94
N ASP A 103 -6.64 -10.63 -8.48
CA ASP A 103 -5.53 -9.94 -9.14
C ASP A 103 -5.88 -9.50 -10.56
N ARG A 104 -5.30 -8.37 -10.99
CA ARG A 104 -5.42 -7.86 -12.36
C ARG A 104 -4.45 -8.57 -13.29
N GLU A 105 -4.96 -9.40 -14.19
CA GLU A 105 -4.18 -10.05 -15.23
C GLU A 105 -4.33 -9.33 -16.57
N TYR A 106 -3.22 -9.21 -17.31
CA TYR A 106 -3.17 -8.54 -18.60
C TYR A 106 -3.08 -9.57 -19.72
N ILE A 107 -4.13 -9.70 -20.52
CA ILE A 107 -4.27 -10.75 -21.54
C ILE A 107 -4.26 -10.12 -22.93
N ARG A 108 -3.43 -10.64 -23.83
CA ARG A 108 -3.36 -10.16 -25.22
C ARG A 108 -4.58 -10.64 -26.00
N LEU A 109 -5.36 -9.71 -26.54
CA LEU A 109 -6.46 -10.04 -27.44
C LEU A 109 -5.89 -10.40 -28.82
N ARG A 110 -6.39 -11.48 -29.43
CA ARG A 110 -6.07 -11.80 -30.83
C ARG A 110 -6.58 -10.68 -31.74
N GLU A 111 -5.87 -10.48 -32.85
CA GLU A 111 -6.28 -9.54 -33.89
C GLU A 111 -7.66 -9.95 -34.42
N LYS A 112 -8.58 -8.98 -34.54
CA LYS A 112 -9.86 -9.24 -35.20
C LYS A 112 -9.57 -9.59 -36.66
N THR A 113 -9.81 -10.84 -37.04
CA THR A 113 -9.87 -11.22 -38.45
C THR A 113 -11.10 -10.55 -39.04
N THR A 114 -10.92 -9.41 -39.70
CA THR A 114 -11.96 -8.82 -40.55
C THR A 114 -12.18 -9.80 -41.70
N LYS A 115 -13.35 -10.46 -41.71
CA LYS A 115 -13.85 -11.22 -42.88
C LYS A 115 -14.31 -10.25 -43.95
#